data_AF-H9JJC0-F1
#
_entry.id   AF-H9JJC0-F1
#
_cell.length_a   1.000
_cell.length_b   1.000
_cell.length_c   1.000
_cell.angle_alpha   90.00
_cell.angle_beta   90.00
_cell.angle_gamma   90.00
#
_symmetry.space_group_name_H-M   'P 1'
#
loop_
_entity.id
_entity.type
_entity.pdbx_description
1 polymer ?
#
loop_
_entity_poly.entity_id
_entity_poly.type
_entity_poly.pdbx_seq_one_letter_code
_entity_poly.pdbx_strand_id
1 'polypeptide(L)'
;MPTSFSHSQVKTPSEKEWEAASEPDYHTNEDLLYPYTSMPYFGMYDLVKIPTDRGLVHHVNYWGEGKVTNLEKVRGFSRSYNVNEQFALVSKGHSKGTQIPNRIPVVSVDDSDTSSYITDGGVKTVTISTKPISKRCAADVARIANASEGLVVAYGYSDNSDDIQNLERELVKKGLYYGVGYELPADLKTQTEFSTKRVFADATSINNHLYNLVTGGDYINAVKTVSSLVNNQGYGVCRDVVSRLVSQGIKNAMSFAYKLWHEGHKDIVVDYFPSEFQLILDQKRIKLIGKHYNQALKLDANVDWYNDRLIWGDGKDYTSYRVSWRLISLWENNNVIFKIQNTEHNMYLKLDVNVDSYGDRKTWGSNDSSEKRHTWFLYPVKVGDQQLFLIENREYRQGLKLDASVDWYGDRLVWGNNGVVATNPEYFGFIIQPWQ
;
A
#
# COMPACT_ATOMS: atom_id res chain seq x y z
N MET A 1 -25.28 18.82 -4.87
CA MET A 1 -26.42 18.20 -5.55
C MET A 1 -25.91 16.99 -6.31
N PRO A 2 -26.37 15.76 -6.01
CA PRO A 2 -25.90 14.59 -6.74
C PRO A 2 -26.66 14.50 -8.07
N THR A 3 -25.95 14.66 -9.17
CA THR A 3 -26.45 14.31 -10.50
C THR A 3 -26.57 12.79 -10.57
N SER A 4 -27.76 12.26 -10.31
CA SER A 4 -28.08 10.88 -10.68
C SER A 4 -27.99 10.76 -12.20
N PHE A 5 -27.03 10.00 -12.70
CA PHE A 5 -27.03 9.58 -14.10
C PHE A 5 -28.18 8.59 -14.27
N SER A 6 -29.31 9.11 -14.75
CA SER A 6 -30.35 8.33 -15.40
C SER A 6 -29.67 7.49 -16.49
N HIS A 7 -29.53 6.19 -16.22
CA HIS A 7 -29.19 5.23 -17.26
C HIS A 7 -30.41 5.17 -18.16
N SER A 8 -30.41 5.96 -19.23
CA SER A 8 -31.36 5.74 -20.32
C SER A 8 -31.18 4.28 -20.73
N GLN A 9 -32.24 3.47 -20.62
CA GLN A 9 -32.27 2.14 -21.22
C GLN A 9 -32.15 2.33 -22.72
N VAL A 10 -30.93 2.40 -23.23
CA VAL A 10 -30.65 2.36 -24.66
C VAL A 10 -31.10 0.98 -25.10
N LYS A 11 -32.21 0.92 -25.82
CA LYS A 11 -32.75 -0.32 -26.37
C LYS A 11 -31.67 -0.95 -27.25
N THR A 12 -31.23 -2.14 -26.89
CA THR A 12 -30.27 -2.92 -27.70
C THR A 12 -30.86 -3.13 -29.10
N PRO A 13 -30.10 -2.87 -30.17
CA PRO A 13 -30.55 -3.10 -31.53
C PRO A 13 -31.04 -4.53 -31.74
N SER A 14 -31.97 -4.71 -32.68
CA SER A 14 -32.37 -6.02 -33.18
C SER A 14 -31.27 -6.63 -34.04
N GLU A 15 -31.31 -7.96 -34.21
CA GLU A 15 -30.41 -8.71 -35.10
C GLU A 15 -30.36 -8.09 -36.50
N LYS A 16 -31.51 -7.76 -37.09
CA LYS A 16 -31.60 -7.14 -38.42
C LYS A 16 -30.92 -5.77 -38.49
N GLU A 17 -31.07 -4.96 -37.45
CA GLU A 17 -30.39 -3.65 -37.38
C GLU A 17 -28.89 -3.81 -37.25
N TRP A 18 -28.44 -4.84 -36.52
CA TRP A 18 -27.03 -5.15 -36.33
C TRP A 18 -26.38 -5.72 -37.59
N GLU A 19 -27.07 -6.63 -38.30
CA GLU A 19 -26.62 -7.18 -39.59
C GLU A 19 -26.54 -6.10 -40.69
N ALA A 20 -27.43 -5.10 -40.64
CA ALA A 20 -27.43 -3.99 -41.57
C ALA A 20 -26.41 -2.88 -41.22
N ALA A 21 -25.80 -2.94 -40.04
CA ALA A 21 -24.81 -1.95 -39.61
C ALA A 21 -23.49 -2.11 -40.38
N SER A 22 -22.81 -0.98 -40.62
CA SER A 22 -21.50 -1.00 -41.26
C SER A 22 -20.47 -1.77 -40.43
N GLU A 23 -19.46 -2.31 -41.12
CA GLU A 23 -18.32 -3.00 -40.53
C GLU A 23 -17.61 -2.15 -39.45
N PRO A 24 -16.89 -2.81 -38.52
CA PRO A 24 -16.16 -2.09 -37.48
C PRO A 24 -15.11 -1.12 -38.02
N ASP A 25 -14.90 -0.02 -37.30
CA ASP A 25 -13.85 0.95 -37.62
C ASP A 25 -12.46 0.44 -37.18
N TYR A 26 -11.76 -0.20 -38.11
CA TYR A 26 -10.37 -0.64 -37.97
C TYR A 26 -9.32 0.40 -38.44
N HIS A 27 -9.75 1.63 -38.75
CA HIS A 27 -8.79 2.75 -38.87
C HIS A 27 -8.40 3.27 -37.48
N THR A 28 -9.34 3.24 -36.53
CA THR A 28 -9.11 3.64 -35.14
C THR A 28 -8.74 2.46 -34.24
N ASN A 29 -9.17 1.24 -34.58
CA ASN A 29 -8.98 0.02 -33.80
C ASN A 29 -8.09 -0.99 -34.53
N GLU A 30 -7.39 -1.84 -33.79
CA GLU A 30 -6.59 -2.93 -34.35
C GLU A 30 -7.49 -4.16 -34.56
N ASP A 31 -7.44 -4.77 -35.74
CA ASP A 31 -8.12 -6.03 -36.00
C ASP A 31 -7.34 -7.20 -35.40
N LEU A 32 -7.93 -7.91 -34.44
CA LEU A 32 -7.27 -8.95 -33.67
C LEU A 32 -7.52 -10.32 -34.31
N LEU A 33 -6.58 -11.26 -34.15
CA LEU A 33 -6.55 -12.54 -34.85
C LEU A 33 -7.78 -13.45 -34.69
N TYR A 34 -8.56 -13.29 -33.62
CA TYR A 34 -9.74 -14.11 -33.33
C TYR A 34 -10.98 -13.24 -33.04
N PRO A 35 -11.41 -12.38 -33.99
CA PRO A 35 -12.51 -11.47 -33.75
C PRO A 35 -13.84 -12.23 -33.92
N TYR A 36 -14.68 -12.26 -32.88
CA TYR A 36 -16.02 -12.86 -32.97
C TYR A 36 -17.08 -11.82 -33.37
N THR A 37 -16.64 -10.73 -33.98
CA THR A 37 -17.48 -9.58 -34.33
C THR A 37 -18.66 -10.00 -35.19
N SER A 38 -18.43 -10.82 -36.21
CA SER A 38 -19.45 -11.27 -37.16
C SER A 38 -20.28 -12.47 -36.68
N MET A 39 -20.01 -13.02 -35.49
CA MET A 39 -20.67 -14.23 -35.01
C MET A 39 -21.76 -13.90 -33.96
N PRO A 40 -22.99 -14.43 -34.11
CA PRO A 40 -24.02 -14.33 -33.08
C PRO A 40 -23.68 -15.23 -31.88
N TYR A 41 -24.39 -15.03 -30.77
CA TYR A 41 -24.30 -15.91 -29.61
C TYR A 41 -24.99 -17.27 -29.93
N PHE A 42 -24.30 -18.38 -29.63
CA PHE A 42 -24.68 -19.81 -29.73
C PHE A 42 -24.36 -20.63 -31.00
N GLY A 43 -23.65 -21.75 -30.74
CA GLY A 43 -24.18 -23.11 -30.96
C GLY A 43 -23.88 -23.81 -32.29
N MET A 44 -23.59 -23.06 -33.35
CA MET A 44 -23.39 -23.64 -34.69
C MET A 44 -21.93 -23.65 -35.18
N TYR A 45 -21.00 -23.15 -34.38
CA TYR A 45 -19.58 -23.07 -34.74
C TYR A 45 -18.72 -23.58 -33.59
N ASP A 46 -17.74 -24.44 -33.89
CA ASP A 46 -16.66 -24.80 -32.97
C ASP A 46 -15.75 -23.58 -32.79
N LEU A 47 -16.07 -22.75 -31.79
CA LEU A 47 -15.31 -21.55 -31.46
C LEU A 47 -14.01 -21.93 -30.74
N VAL A 48 -12.90 -21.39 -31.23
CA VAL A 48 -11.60 -21.60 -30.59
C VAL A 48 -11.48 -20.61 -29.43
N LYS A 49 -11.50 -21.10 -28.19
CA LYS A 49 -11.32 -20.22 -27.02
C LYS A 49 -9.96 -19.51 -27.06
N ILE A 50 -9.95 -18.22 -26.73
CA ILE A 50 -8.72 -17.45 -26.55
C ILE A 50 -8.25 -17.45 -25.09
N PRO A 51 -6.94 -17.41 -24.84
CA PRO A 51 -5.85 -17.58 -25.82
C PRO A 51 -5.80 -19.02 -26.35
N THR A 52 -5.33 -19.18 -27.59
CA THR A 52 -5.24 -20.49 -28.26
C THR A 52 -3.92 -21.22 -27.97
N ASP A 53 -2.95 -20.51 -27.38
CA ASP A 53 -1.66 -21.00 -26.93
C ASP A 53 -1.50 -20.82 -25.42
N ARG A 54 -0.29 -21.09 -24.89
CA ARG A 54 0.03 -20.92 -23.46
C ARG A 54 0.18 -19.45 -23.05
N GLY A 55 -0.08 -18.50 -23.94
CA GLY A 55 0.01 -17.07 -23.66
C GLY A 55 -1.18 -16.55 -22.85
N LEU A 56 -1.23 -15.24 -22.69
CA LEU A 56 -2.39 -14.53 -22.13
C LEU A 56 -2.93 -13.57 -23.18
N VAL A 57 -4.26 -13.47 -23.26
CA VAL A 57 -4.91 -12.35 -23.94
C VAL A 57 -4.55 -11.09 -23.17
N HIS A 58 -3.96 -10.12 -23.87
CA HIS A 58 -3.45 -8.92 -23.22
C HIS A 58 -4.57 -8.09 -22.59
N HIS A 59 -5.68 -7.88 -23.33
CA HIS A 59 -6.73 -6.96 -22.90
C HIS A 59 -8.13 -7.39 -23.36
N VAL A 60 -9.01 -7.59 -22.39
CA VAL A 60 -10.46 -7.69 -22.60
C VAL A 60 -11.14 -6.47 -21.97
N ASN A 61 -11.96 -5.76 -22.75
CA ASN A 61 -12.73 -4.61 -22.29
C ASN A 61 -14.21 -4.98 -22.18
N TYR A 62 -14.67 -5.21 -20.96
CA TYR A 62 -16.04 -5.51 -20.62
C TYR A 62 -16.94 -4.28 -20.82
N TRP A 63 -18.05 -4.51 -21.53
CA TRP A 63 -18.94 -3.47 -22.04
C TRP A 63 -18.23 -2.47 -22.94
N GLY A 64 -17.16 -2.92 -23.59
CA GLY A 64 -16.37 -2.15 -24.53
C GLY A 64 -17.03 -1.97 -25.89
N GLU A 65 -16.58 -0.95 -26.62
CA GLU A 65 -17.01 -0.65 -27.98
C GLU A 65 -15.81 -0.33 -28.90
N GLY A 66 -14.60 -0.75 -28.49
CA GLY A 66 -13.34 -0.25 -29.07
C GLY A 66 -12.99 1.15 -28.59
N LYS A 67 -11.91 1.72 -29.12
CA LYS A 67 -11.51 3.10 -28.90
C LYS A 67 -12.46 4.05 -29.62
N VAL A 68 -13.09 4.91 -28.84
CA VAL A 68 -14.01 5.94 -29.30
C VAL A 68 -13.57 7.29 -28.74
N THR A 69 -13.45 8.28 -29.61
CA THR A 69 -13.15 9.66 -29.23
C THR A 69 -14.41 10.51 -29.40
N ASN A 70 -14.78 11.26 -28.37
CA ASN A 70 -15.90 12.19 -28.41
C ASN A 70 -15.56 13.46 -27.62
N LEU A 71 -15.58 14.63 -28.27
CA LEU A 71 -15.25 15.93 -27.66
C LEU A 71 -13.95 15.88 -26.83
N GLU A 72 -12.87 15.39 -27.44
CA GLU A 72 -11.52 15.20 -26.85
C GLU A 72 -11.42 14.17 -25.71
N LYS A 73 -12.53 13.59 -25.27
CA LYS A 73 -12.53 12.47 -24.33
C LYS A 73 -12.39 11.15 -25.06
N VAL A 74 -11.56 10.26 -24.50
CA VAL A 74 -11.29 8.94 -25.04
C VAL A 74 -11.93 7.89 -24.13
N ARG A 75 -12.67 6.97 -24.75
CA ARG A 75 -13.22 5.77 -24.11
C ARG A 75 -12.79 4.53 -24.89
N GLY A 76 -12.54 3.45 -24.17
CA GLY A 76 -12.13 2.17 -24.71
C GLY A 76 -10.71 2.20 -25.24
N PHE A 77 -10.34 1.11 -25.89
CA PHE A 77 -8.96 0.80 -26.24
C PHE A 77 -8.92 0.24 -27.66
N SER A 78 -7.88 0.62 -28.41
CA SER A 78 -7.77 0.23 -29.82
C SER A 78 -7.40 -1.24 -29.99
N ARG A 79 -6.69 -1.80 -29.01
CA ARG A 79 -6.16 -3.17 -29.02
C ARG A 79 -6.77 -3.98 -27.87
N SER A 80 -8.08 -4.23 -27.95
CA SER A 80 -8.80 -5.04 -26.97
C SER A 80 -9.90 -5.86 -27.63
N TYR A 81 -10.19 -7.03 -27.06
CA TYR A 81 -11.46 -7.71 -27.30
C TYR A 81 -12.57 -7.04 -26.49
N ASN A 82 -13.72 -6.78 -27.10
CA ASN A 82 -14.79 -6.01 -26.47
C ASN A 82 -15.98 -6.91 -26.14
N VAL A 83 -16.20 -7.21 -24.85
CA VAL A 83 -17.38 -7.98 -24.44
C VAL A 83 -18.59 -7.06 -24.44
N ASN A 84 -19.63 -7.41 -25.18
CA ASN A 84 -20.88 -6.65 -25.18
C ASN A 84 -22.07 -7.53 -25.55
N GLU A 85 -23.28 -6.98 -25.44
CA GLU A 85 -24.50 -7.68 -25.85
C GLU A 85 -24.42 -8.03 -27.35
N GLN A 86 -24.97 -9.18 -27.71
CA GLN A 86 -24.83 -9.81 -29.04
C GLN A 86 -25.24 -8.95 -30.25
N PHE A 87 -26.03 -7.89 -30.04
CA PHE A 87 -26.45 -6.97 -31.12
C PHE A 87 -26.10 -5.51 -30.80
N ALA A 88 -25.22 -5.29 -29.82
CA ALA A 88 -24.76 -3.94 -29.51
C ALA A 88 -23.96 -3.35 -30.68
N LEU A 89 -24.22 -2.08 -30.94
CA LEU A 89 -23.49 -1.23 -31.88
C LEU A 89 -22.74 -0.16 -31.10
N VAL A 90 -21.75 0.46 -31.74
CA VAL A 90 -21.02 1.59 -31.17
C VAL A 90 -22.00 2.73 -30.87
N SER A 91 -22.01 3.22 -29.63
CA SER A 91 -23.06 4.11 -29.12
C SER A 91 -22.78 5.60 -29.33
N LYS A 92 -21.51 5.99 -29.51
CA LYS A 92 -21.09 7.40 -29.62
C LYS A 92 -19.86 7.56 -30.51
N GLY A 93 -19.48 8.81 -30.78
CA GLY A 93 -18.30 9.17 -31.56
C GLY A 93 -18.49 8.98 -33.07
N HIS A 94 -17.40 9.05 -33.82
CA HIS A 94 -17.41 8.99 -35.28
C HIS A 94 -17.98 7.66 -35.82
N SER A 95 -17.66 6.55 -35.15
CA SER A 95 -18.07 5.20 -35.54
C SER A 95 -19.46 4.81 -34.99
N LYS A 96 -20.27 5.77 -34.52
CA LYS A 96 -21.60 5.50 -33.96
C LYS A 96 -22.48 4.74 -34.96
N GLY A 97 -23.12 3.67 -34.50
CA GLY A 97 -24.00 2.82 -35.31
C GLY A 97 -23.28 1.74 -36.11
N THR A 98 -21.95 1.68 -36.06
CA THR A 98 -21.18 0.57 -36.65
C THR A 98 -21.11 -0.63 -35.70
N GLN A 99 -20.75 -1.80 -36.24
CA GLN A 99 -20.47 -2.99 -35.43
C GLN A 99 -19.26 -2.78 -34.51
N ILE A 100 -19.28 -3.41 -33.33
CA ILE A 100 -18.21 -3.27 -32.33
C ILE A 100 -16.96 -4.07 -32.79
N PRO A 101 -15.75 -3.47 -32.85
CA PRO A 101 -14.53 -4.18 -33.24
C PRO A 101 -14.15 -5.26 -32.23
N ASN A 102 -13.63 -6.39 -32.71
CA ASN A 102 -13.22 -7.55 -31.92
C ASN A 102 -14.25 -7.96 -30.85
N ARG A 103 -15.55 -7.93 -31.18
CA ARG A 103 -16.61 -8.18 -30.19
C ARG A 103 -16.57 -9.62 -29.70
N ILE A 104 -16.82 -9.80 -28.41
CA ILE A 104 -17.20 -11.07 -27.79
C ILE A 104 -18.66 -10.94 -27.34
N PRO A 105 -19.61 -11.63 -28.00
CA PRO A 105 -21.03 -11.44 -27.72
C PRO A 105 -21.47 -12.19 -26.46
N VAL A 106 -22.25 -11.53 -25.62
CA VAL A 106 -23.02 -12.14 -24.52
C VAL A 106 -24.52 -11.89 -24.71
N VAL A 107 -25.37 -12.67 -24.04
CA VAL A 107 -26.83 -12.57 -24.16
C VAL A 107 -27.31 -11.19 -23.73
N SER A 108 -26.92 -10.77 -22.53
CA SER A 108 -27.38 -9.53 -21.91
C SER A 108 -26.45 -9.13 -20.75
N VAL A 109 -26.73 -7.98 -20.13
CA VAL A 109 -26.07 -7.56 -18.90
C VAL A 109 -26.27 -8.56 -17.75
N ASP A 110 -27.49 -9.10 -17.63
CA ASP A 110 -27.87 -10.03 -16.56
C ASP A 110 -27.40 -11.47 -16.83
N ASP A 111 -27.13 -11.80 -18.10
CA ASP A 111 -26.64 -13.09 -18.54
C ASP A 111 -25.34 -12.94 -19.36
N SER A 112 -24.31 -12.45 -18.66
CA SER A 112 -22.97 -12.30 -19.19
C SER A 112 -22.13 -13.54 -18.89
N ASP A 113 -21.81 -14.29 -19.93
CA ASP A 113 -20.95 -15.48 -19.88
C ASP A 113 -20.08 -15.55 -21.14
N THR A 114 -18.76 -15.44 -20.96
CA THR A 114 -17.79 -15.55 -22.05
C THR A 114 -17.10 -16.91 -22.10
N SER A 115 -17.56 -17.91 -21.34
CA SER A 115 -16.89 -19.21 -21.19
C SER A 115 -16.70 -19.97 -22.49
N SER A 116 -17.55 -19.71 -23.49
CA SER A 116 -17.43 -20.27 -24.85
C SER A 116 -16.33 -19.61 -25.69
N TYR A 117 -15.86 -18.43 -25.29
CA TYR A 117 -14.91 -17.61 -26.07
C TYR A 117 -13.56 -17.43 -25.37
N ILE A 118 -13.54 -17.37 -24.04
CA ILE A 118 -12.34 -17.05 -23.25
C ILE A 118 -12.08 -18.15 -22.22
N THR A 119 -10.85 -18.66 -22.17
CA THR A 119 -10.44 -19.63 -21.15
C THR A 119 -10.33 -18.99 -19.77
N ASP A 120 -10.57 -19.79 -18.73
CA ASP A 120 -10.40 -19.35 -17.35
C ASP A 120 -8.95 -18.91 -17.09
N GLY A 121 -8.78 -17.74 -16.44
CA GLY A 121 -7.47 -17.16 -16.17
C GLY A 121 -6.66 -16.76 -17.41
N GLY A 122 -7.27 -16.75 -18.60
CA GLY A 122 -6.60 -16.49 -19.87
C GLY A 122 -6.31 -15.01 -20.16
N VAL A 123 -6.72 -14.08 -19.29
CA VAL A 123 -6.63 -12.64 -19.57
C VAL A 123 -5.74 -11.92 -18.56
N LYS A 124 -4.78 -11.14 -19.08
CA LYS A 124 -3.89 -10.31 -18.27
C LYS A 124 -4.58 -9.05 -17.75
N THR A 125 -5.20 -8.28 -18.63
CA THR A 125 -5.90 -7.05 -18.26
C THR A 125 -7.38 -7.13 -18.60
N VAL A 126 -8.24 -6.91 -17.61
CA VAL A 126 -9.68 -6.75 -17.82
C VAL A 126 -10.08 -5.32 -17.45
N THR A 127 -10.66 -4.57 -18.37
CA THR A 127 -11.26 -3.27 -18.05
C THR A 127 -12.77 -3.38 -18.08
N ILE A 128 -13.48 -2.61 -17.27
CA ILE A 128 -14.95 -2.58 -17.28
C ILE A 128 -15.44 -1.15 -17.10
N SER A 129 -16.45 -0.76 -17.86
CA SER A 129 -17.05 0.58 -17.83
C SER A 129 -18.46 0.59 -18.41
N THR A 130 -19.16 1.73 -18.36
CA THR A 130 -20.41 2.03 -19.10
C THR A 130 -21.71 1.32 -18.70
N LYS A 131 -21.70 0.03 -18.34
CA LYS A 131 -22.91 -0.73 -17.98
C LYS A 131 -22.82 -1.29 -16.54
N PRO A 132 -23.94 -1.65 -15.90
CA PRO A 132 -23.92 -2.25 -14.57
C PRO A 132 -23.06 -3.51 -14.47
N ILE A 133 -22.49 -3.76 -13.29
CA ILE A 133 -21.72 -4.96 -12.98
C ILE A 133 -22.62 -5.89 -12.16
N SER A 134 -23.40 -6.69 -12.89
CA SER A 134 -24.23 -7.76 -12.30
C SER A 134 -23.35 -8.82 -11.63
N LYS A 135 -23.94 -9.68 -10.79
CA LYS A 135 -23.21 -10.79 -10.15
C LYS A 135 -22.59 -11.75 -11.17
N ARG A 136 -23.29 -12.03 -12.28
CA ARG A 136 -22.76 -12.88 -13.36
C ARG A 136 -21.61 -12.19 -14.09
N CYS A 137 -21.73 -10.89 -14.38
CA CYS A 137 -20.67 -10.10 -14.97
C CYS A 137 -19.40 -10.11 -14.10
N ALA A 138 -19.55 -9.85 -12.79
CA ALA A 138 -18.43 -9.91 -11.84
C ALA A 138 -17.77 -11.30 -11.80
N ALA A 139 -18.57 -12.36 -11.77
CA ALA A 139 -18.06 -13.73 -11.76
C ALA A 139 -17.30 -14.07 -13.05
N ASP A 140 -17.80 -13.65 -14.21
CA ASP A 140 -17.12 -13.90 -15.48
C ASP A 140 -15.83 -13.07 -15.62
N VAL A 141 -15.85 -11.79 -15.21
CA VAL A 141 -14.65 -10.95 -15.13
C VAL A 141 -13.57 -11.60 -14.25
N ALA A 142 -13.95 -12.08 -13.06
CA ALA A 142 -13.03 -12.78 -12.17
C ALA A 142 -12.58 -14.15 -12.72
N ARG A 143 -13.44 -14.85 -13.46
CA ARG A 143 -13.12 -16.13 -14.11
C ARG A 143 -12.01 -15.95 -15.14
N ILE A 144 -12.15 -14.97 -16.04
CA ILE A 144 -11.19 -14.75 -17.14
C ILE A 144 -9.89 -14.09 -16.68
N ALA A 145 -9.93 -13.26 -15.63
CA ALA A 145 -8.74 -12.61 -15.10
C ALA A 145 -7.72 -13.63 -14.57
N ASN A 146 -6.45 -13.46 -14.94
CA ASN A 146 -5.37 -14.31 -14.48
C ASN A 146 -5.10 -14.08 -12.97
N ALA A 147 -4.90 -15.14 -12.19
CA ALA A 147 -4.71 -15.02 -10.74
C ALA A 147 -3.32 -14.48 -10.34
N SER A 148 -2.32 -14.63 -11.20
CA SER A 148 -0.91 -14.34 -10.88
C SER A 148 -0.39 -13.07 -11.55
N GLU A 149 -1.01 -12.66 -12.65
CA GLU A 149 -0.62 -11.46 -13.42
C GLU A 149 -1.81 -10.54 -13.75
N GLY A 150 -2.99 -10.84 -13.20
CA GLY A 150 -4.24 -10.17 -13.54
C GLY A 150 -4.29 -8.74 -13.03
N LEU A 151 -4.74 -7.84 -13.89
CA LEU A 151 -5.10 -6.47 -13.57
C LEU A 151 -6.54 -6.22 -14.01
N VAL A 152 -7.40 -5.83 -13.08
CA VAL A 152 -8.79 -5.48 -13.36
C VAL A 152 -9.03 -4.01 -13.04
N VAL A 153 -9.54 -3.25 -14.00
CA VAL A 153 -9.80 -1.81 -13.82
C VAL A 153 -11.26 -1.47 -14.12
N ALA A 154 -11.96 -0.98 -13.10
CA ALA A 154 -13.33 -0.50 -13.23
C ALA A 154 -13.34 1.04 -13.32
N TYR A 155 -13.83 1.58 -14.43
CA TYR A 155 -13.90 3.03 -14.67
C TYR A 155 -15.31 3.58 -14.53
N GLY A 156 -15.44 4.75 -13.90
CA GLY A 156 -16.71 5.49 -13.84
C GLY A 156 -17.72 4.97 -12.81
N TYR A 157 -17.34 3.99 -11.98
CA TYR A 157 -18.17 3.50 -10.89
C TYR A 157 -17.87 4.27 -9.58
N SER A 158 -18.86 4.29 -8.69
CA SER A 158 -18.71 4.85 -7.34
C SER A 158 -18.13 3.79 -6.40
N ASP A 159 -17.25 4.17 -5.49
CA ASP A 159 -16.53 3.21 -4.63
C ASP A 159 -17.41 2.31 -3.76
N ASN A 160 -18.63 2.76 -3.44
CA ASN A 160 -19.57 2.05 -2.58
C ASN A 160 -20.79 1.50 -3.36
N SER A 161 -20.77 1.48 -4.70
CA SER A 161 -21.90 0.95 -5.47
C SER A 161 -21.95 -0.57 -5.41
N ASP A 162 -23.16 -1.12 -5.59
CA ASP A 162 -23.38 -2.57 -5.70
C ASP A 162 -22.52 -3.19 -6.82
N ASP A 163 -22.26 -2.45 -7.89
CA ASP A 163 -21.38 -2.87 -8.98
C ASP A 163 -19.97 -3.22 -8.49
N ILE A 164 -19.36 -2.31 -7.74
CA ILE A 164 -18.01 -2.49 -7.20
C ILE A 164 -17.99 -3.57 -6.13
N GLN A 165 -19.03 -3.65 -5.29
CA GLN A 165 -19.12 -4.71 -4.28
C GLN A 165 -19.27 -6.10 -4.92
N ASN A 166 -20.05 -6.23 -6.01
CA ASN A 166 -20.15 -7.48 -6.76
C ASN A 166 -18.80 -7.87 -7.35
N LEU A 167 -18.11 -6.91 -7.97
CA LEU A 167 -16.80 -7.14 -8.57
C LEU A 167 -15.75 -7.55 -7.54
N GLU A 168 -15.60 -6.78 -6.46
CA GLU A 168 -14.62 -7.03 -5.39
C GLU A 168 -14.83 -8.41 -4.75
N ARG A 169 -16.08 -8.79 -4.48
CA ARG A 169 -16.40 -10.11 -3.89
C ARG A 169 -15.89 -11.27 -4.74
N GLU A 170 -15.97 -11.19 -6.06
CA GLU A 170 -15.51 -12.27 -6.94
C GLU A 170 -14.00 -12.24 -7.18
N LEU A 171 -13.43 -11.03 -7.35
CA LEU A 171 -11.99 -10.86 -7.56
C LEU A 171 -11.15 -11.31 -6.36
N VAL A 172 -11.63 -11.06 -5.13
CA VAL A 172 -10.94 -11.47 -3.90
C VAL A 172 -10.81 -12.99 -3.80
N LYS A 173 -11.82 -13.76 -4.26
CA LYS A 173 -11.73 -15.23 -4.33
C LYS A 173 -10.63 -15.71 -5.27
N LYS A 174 -10.24 -14.87 -6.24
CA LYS A 174 -9.16 -15.12 -7.20
C LYS A 174 -7.79 -14.62 -6.70
N GLY A 175 -7.74 -13.93 -5.56
CA GLY A 175 -6.52 -13.31 -5.04
C GLY A 175 -6.17 -11.97 -5.71
N LEU A 176 -7.16 -11.29 -6.28
CA LEU A 176 -7.02 -9.95 -6.85
C LEU A 176 -7.61 -8.93 -5.86
N TYR A 177 -6.79 -8.01 -5.38
CA TYR A 177 -7.13 -7.07 -4.31
C TYR A 177 -7.13 -5.63 -4.79
N TYR A 178 -7.95 -4.78 -4.18
CA TYR A 178 -8.00 -3.36 -4.50
C TYR A 178 -6.76 -2.62 -3.95
N GLY A 179 -6.04 -1.96 -4.86
CA GLY A 179 -4.95 -1.04 -4.52
C GLY A 179 -5.41 0.40 -4.56
N VAL A 180 -5.58 1.03 -3.40
CA VAL A 180 -5.99 2.45 -3.33
C VAL A 180 -4.86 3.32 -3.85
N GLY A 181 -5.15 4.17 -4.84
CA GLY A 181 -4.14 5.00 -5.49
C GLY A 181 -3.16 4.23 -6.39
N TYR A 182 -3.51 3.00 -6.80
CA TYR A 182 -2.68 2.21 -7.70
C TYR A 182 -2.44 2.92 -9.03
N GLU A 183 -1.16 3.02 -9.41
CA GLU A 183 -0.73 3.66 -10.65
C GLU A 183 -1.01 2.77 -11.86
N LEU A 184 -1.77 3.31 -12.82
CA LEU A 184 -2.08 2.57 -14.04
C LEU A 184 -0.89 2.53 -15.00
N PRO A 185 -0.72 1.41 -15.73
CA PRO A 185 0.03 1.35 -16.98
C PRO A 185 -0.36 2.47 -17.96
N ALA A 186 0.59 2.90 -18.80
CA ALA A 186 0.42 4.08 -19.67
C ALA A 186 -0.71 3.93 -20.70
N ASP A 187 -0.90 2.72 -21.23
CA ASP A 187 -2.00 2.35 -22.12
C ASP A 187 -3.35 2.48 -21.42
N LEU A 188 -3.46 2.10 -20.15
CA LEU A 188 -4.70 2.25 -19.38
C LEU A 188 -5.01 3.68 -18.96
N LYS A 189 -4.00 4.57 -18.98
CA LYS A 189 -4.17 6.02 -18.74
C LYS A 189 -4.78 6.76 -19.92
N THR A 190 -4.86 6.15 -21.11
CA THR A 190 -5.45 6.82 -22.28
C THR A 190 -6.97 6.97 -22.18
N GLN A 191 -7.63 6.22 -21.28
CA GLN A 191 -9.06 6.39 -21.01
C GLN A 191 -9.29 7.64 -20.16
N THR A 192 -9.87 8.68 -20.76
CA THR A 192 -10.09 10.01 -20.14
C THR A 192 -11.55 10.38 -19.96
N GLU A 193 -12.49 9.57 -20.46
CA GLU A 193 -13.92 9.87 -20.32
C GLU A 193 -14.40 9.83 -18.85
N PHE A 194 -13.78 8.98 -18.02
CA PHE A 194 -14.16 8.78 -16.63
C PHE A 194 -13.19 9.45 -15.66
N SER A 195 -13.73 10.12 -14.64
CA SER A 195 -12.93 10.73 -13.58
C SER A 195 -12.56 9.77 -12.45
N THR A 196 -13.31 8.68 -12.30
CA THR A 196 -13.08 7.66 -11.27
C THR A 196 -12.56 6.36 -11.88
N LYS A 197 -11.71 5.69 -11.12
CA LYS A 197 -11.17 4.36 -11.44
C LYS A 197 -10.95 3.58 -10.15
N ARG A 198 -11.14 2.26 -10.22
CA ARG A 198 -10.78 1.32 -9.17
C ARG A 198 -9.94 0.19 -9.77
N VAL A 199 -8.83 -0.13 -9.13
CA VAL A 199 -7.82 -1.05 -9.68
C VAL A 199 -7.62 -2.22 -8.75
N PHE A 200 -7.89 -3.42 -9.26
CA PHE A 200 -7.63 -4.67 -8.57
C PHE A 200 -6.45 -5.37 -9.25
N ALA A 201 -5.50 -5.85 -8.47
CA ALA A 201 -4.33 -6.53 -9.00
C ALA A 201 -3.97 -7.74 -8.13
N ASP A 202 -3.13 -8.62 -8.67
CA ASP A 202 -2.62 -9.77 -7.94
C ASP A 202 -1.89 -9.38 -6.65
N ALA A 203 -1.79 -10.34 -5.73
CA ALA A 203 -1.17 -10.16 -4.43
C ALA A 203 0.25 -9.57 -4.50
N THR A 204 1.05 -9.94 -5.50
CA THR A 204 2.43 -9.45 -5.68
C THR A 204 2.43 -7.99 -6.09
N SER A 205 1.58 -7.62 -7.06
CA SER A 205 1.40 -6.24 -7.49
C SER A 205 0.90 -5.35 -6.35
N ILE A 206 -0.05 -5.81 -5.55
CA ILE A 206 -0.58 -5.07 -4.40
C ILE A 206 0.44 -4.97 -3.26
N ASN A 207 1.24 -6.01 -3.03
CA ASN A 207 2.36 -5.97 -2.09
C ASN A 207 3.36 -4.86 -2.48
N ASN A 208 3.79 -4.84 -3.75
CA ASN A 208 4.70 -3.82 -4.25
C ASN A 208 4.10 -2.41 -4.18
N HIS A 209 2.81 -2.27 -4.51
CA HIS A 209 2.10 -1.00 -4.40
C HIS A 209 2.06 -0.48 -2.95
N LEU A 210 1.63 -1.30 -2.00
CA LEU A 210 1.58 -0.93 -0.58
C LEU A 210 2.98 -0.61 -0.04
N TYR A 211 3.99 -1.40 -0.40
CA TYR A 211 5.38 -1.12 -0.07
C TYR A 211 5.81 0.27 -0.59
N ASN A 212 5.52 0.57 -1.86
CA ASN A 212 5.86 1.85 -2.47
C ASN A 212 5.15 3.03 -1.78
N LEU A 213 3.85 2.89 -1.46
CA LEU A 213 3.11 3.90 -0.70
C LEU A 213 3.80 4.20 0.65
N VAL A 214 4.19 3.17 1.39
CA VAL A 214 4.88 3.34 2.68
C VAL A 214 6.26 3.99 2.49
N THR A 215 7.06 3.52 1.55
CA THR A 215 8.39 4.12 1.29
C THR A 215 8.32 5.55 0.79
N GLY A 216 7.28 5.89 0.03
CA GLY A 216 7.00 7.26 -0.45
C GLY A 216 6.36 8.16 0.62
N GLY A 217 5.95 7.60 1.76
CA GLY A 217 5.30 8.34 2.84
C GLY A 217 3.83 8.66 2.58
N ASP A 218 3.17 8.01 1.62
CA ASP A 218 1.73 8.12 1.40
C ASP A 218 0.98 7.18 2.34
N TYR A 219 1.01 7.52 3.63
CA TYR A 219 0.38 6.69 4.66
C TYR A 219 -1.15 6.69 4.57
N ILE A 220 -1.76 7.72 3.98
CA ILE A 220 -3.22 7.80 3.80
C ILE A 220 -3.68 6.68 2.86
N ASN A 221 -3.06 6.57 1.69
CA ASN A 221 -3.41 5.49 0.77
C ASN A 221 -2.90 4.13 1.25
N ALA A 222 -1.78 4.08 1.99
CA ALA A 222 -1.30 2.83 2.59
C ALA A 222 -2.30 2.25 3.59
N VAL A 223 -2.81 3.06 4.53
CA VAL A 223 -3.83 2.63 5.51
C VAL A 223 -5.12 2.22 4.81
N LYS A 224 -5.60 2.99 3.81
CA LYS A 224 -6.80 2.60 3.05
C LYS A 224 -6.62 1.29 2.29
N THR A 225 -5.43 1.03 1.75
CA THR A 225 -5.10 -0.25 1.10
C THR A 225 -5.11 -1.40 2.12
N VAL A 226 -4.54 -1.19 3.31
CA VAL A 226 -4.62 -2.17 4.41
C VAL A 226 -6.07 -2.43 4.82
N SER A 227 -6.91 -1.39 4.98
CA SER A 227 -8.34 -1.56 5.26
C SER A 227 -9.02 -2.44 4.23
N SER A 228 -8.74 -2.22 2.94
CA SER A 228 -9.31 -3.04 1.87
C SER A 228 -8.83 -4.49 1.95
N LEU A 229 -7.53 -4.72 2.20
CA LEU A 229 -6.98 -6.07 2.36
C LEU A 229 -7.59 -6.82 3.55
N VAL A 230 -7.66 -6.18 4.73
CA VAL A 230 -8.23 -6.77 5.96
C VAL A 230 -9.69 -7.19 5.75
N ASN A 231 -10.50 -6.31 5.17
CA ASN A 231 -11.91 -6.61 4.89
C ASN A 231 -12.11 -7.74 3.86
N ASN A 232 -11.07 -8.06 3.09
CA ASN A 232 -11.12 -9.00 1.98
C ASN A 232 -10.12 -10.16 2.13
N GLN A 233 -9.81 -10.58 3.37
CA GLN A 233 -8.95 -11.74 3.66
C GLN A 233 -7.51 -11.64 3.09
N GLY A 234 -7.04 -10.44 2.74
CA GLY A 234 -5.71 -10.15 2.20
C GLY A 234 -4.61 -10.03 3.24
N TYR A 235 -4.77 -10.60 4.43
CA TYR A 235 -3.82 -10.48 5.55
C TYR A 235 -2.39 -10.95 5.21
N GLY A 236 -2.26 -11.96 4.34
CA GLY A 236 -0.96 -12.43 3.85
C GLY A 236 -0.16 -11.33 3.16
N VAL A 237 -0.82 -10.47 2.38
CA VAL A 237 -0.19 -9.33 1.71
C VAL A 237 0.34 -8.32 2.73
N CYS A 238 -0.46 -8.00 3.77
CA CYS A 238 -0.03 -7.11 4.86
C CYS A 238 1.20 -7.66 5.58
N ARG A 239 1.18 -8.94 5.98
CA ARG A 239 2.32 -9.62 6.62
C ARG A 239 3.58 -9.52 5.79
N ASP A 240 3.48 -9.80 4.49
CA ASP A 240 4.63 -9.85 3.60
C ASP A 240 5.23 -8.44 3.39
N VAL A 241 4.41 -7.39 3.30
CA VAL A 241 4.89 -6.01 3.25
C VAL A 241 5.59 -5.61 4.54
N VAL A 242 4.99 -5.90 5.71
CA VAL A 242 5.60 -5.58 7.00
C VAL A 242 6.94 -6.29 7.16
N SER A 243 7.00 -7.58 6.85
CA SER A 243 8.24 -8.38 6.87
C SER A 243 9.33 -7.75 5.99
N ARG A 244 8.96 -7.30 4.78
CA ARG A 244 9.89 -6.63 3.86
C ARG A 244 10.36 -5.28 4.40
N LEU A 245 9.45 -4.44 4.91
CA LEU A 245 9.80 -3.12 5.48
C LEU A 245 10.76 -3.24 6.66
N VAL A 246 10.49 -4.19 7.57
CA VAL A 246 11.30 -4.42 8.77
C VAL A 246 12.66 -5.04 8.43
N SER A 247 12.68 -6.07 7.60
CA SER A 247 13.93 -6.75 7.20
C SER A 247 14.88 -5.84 6.42
N GLN A 248 14.36 -4.92 5.62
CA GLN A 248 15.15 -3.94 4.87
C GLN A 248 15.48 -2.67 5.69
N GLY A 249 15.07 -2.60 6.96
CA GLY A 249 15.34 -1.45 7.83
C GLY A 249 14.74 -0.14 7.31
N ILE A 250 13.55 -0.21 6.70
CA ILE A 250 12.90 0.96 6.11
C ILE A 250 12.47 1.93 7.21
N LYS A 251 13.04 3.14 7.19
CA LYS A 251 12.77 4.20 8.18
C LYS A 251 11.28 4.50 8.36
N ASN A 252 10.54 4.50 7.25
CA ASN A 252 9.10 4.79 7.23
C ASN A 252 8.24 3.70 7.91
N ALA A 253 8.81 2.54 8.24
CA ALA A 253 8.07 1.46 8.92
C ALA A 253 7.53 1.91 10.28
N MET A 254 8.24 2.77 11.02
CA MET A 254 7.73 3.33 12.29
C MET A 254 6.52 4.23 12.09
N SER A 255 6.56 5.12 11.09
CA SER A 255 5.43 5.99 10.76
C SER A 255 4.23 5.20 10.26
N PHE A 256 4.46 4.14 9.48
CA PHE A 256 3.40 3.24 9.03
C PHE A 256 2.76 2.47 10.19
N ALA A 257 3.56 1.91 11.09
CA ALA A 257 3.06 1.24 12.30
C ALA A 257 2.24 2.20 13.18
N TYR A 258 2.73 3.42 13.40
CA TYR A 258 2.00 4.47 14.12
C TYR A 258 0.63 4.74 13.48
N LYS A 259 0.60 4.86 12.15
CA LYS A 259 -0.63 5.12 11.40
C LYS A 259 -1.64 3.99 11.54
N LEU A 260 -1.21 2.75 11.38
CA LEU A 260 -2.06 1.57 11.59
C LEU A 260 -2.61 1.51 13.02
N TRP A 261 -1.76 1.78 14.01
CA TRP A 261 -2.14 1.76 15.42
C TRP A 261 -3.24 2.76 15.79
N HIS A 262 -3.20 3.96 15.20
CA HIS A 262 -4.15 5.04 15.50
C HIS A 262 -5.34 5.13 14.53
N GLU A 263 -5.30 4.42 13.40
CA GLU A 263 -6.35 4.45 12.37
C GLU A 263 -7.10 3.10 12.25
N GLY A 264 -7.14 2.33 13.34
CA GLY A 264 -8.06 1.18 13.49
C GLY A 264 -7.50 -0.19 13.10
N HIS A 265 -6.20 -0.29 12.78
CA HIS A 265 -5.51 -1.51 12.34
C HIS A 265 -4.43 -1.95 13.33
N LYS A 266 -4.75 -1.89 14.62
CA LYS A 266 -3.84 -2.29 15.71
C LYS A 266 -3.46 -3.77 15.62
N ASP A 267 -4.38 -4.61 15.17
CA ASP A 267 -4.20 -6.04 14.88
C ASP A 267 -3.01 -6.29 13.94
N ILE A 268 -2.89 -5.53 12.84
CA ILE A 268 -1.77 -5.66 11.90
C ILE A 268 -0.42 -5.38 12.58
N VAL A 269 -0.38 -4.41 13.50
CA VAL A 269 0.83 -4.12 14.29
C VAL A 269 1.11 -5.23 15.30
N VAL A 270 0.07 -5.78 15.91
CA VAL A 270 0.20 -6.85 16.90
C VAL A 270 0.69 -8.15 16.28
N ASP A 271 0.16 -8.51 15.11
CA ASP A 271 0.37 -9.82 14.51
C ASP A 271 1.62 -9.89 13.63
N TYR A 272 2.01 -8.77 12.99
CA TYR A 272 3.03 -8.81 11.93
C TYR A 272 4.27 -7.95 12.19
N PHE A 273 4.21 -6.94 13.06
CA PHE A 273 5.43 -6.19 13.43
C PHE A 273 6.15 -6.87 14.61
N PRO A 274 7.47 -6.67 14.75
CA PRO A 274 8.20 -7.05 15.95
C PRO A 274 7.53 -6.46 17.21
N SER A 275 7.53 -7.23 18.30
CA SER A 275 6.84 -6.86 19.55
C SER A 275 7.27 -5.50 20.11
N GLU A 276 8.49 -5.06 19.81
CA GLU A 276 9.06 -3.78 20.18
C GLU A 276 8.23 -2.60 19.66
N PHE A 277 7.66 -2.71 18.45
CA PHE A 277 6.76 -1.68 17.90
C PHE A 277 5.53 -1.50 18.78
N GLN A 278 4.97 -2.59 19.30
CA GLN A 278 3.81 -2.54 20.20
C GLN A 278 4.19 -1.90 21.54
N LEU A 279 5.37 -2.24 22.10
CA LEU A 279 5.86 -1.64 23.34
C LEU A 279 5.99 -0.11 23.20
N ILE A 280 6.52 0.35 22.06
CA ILE A 280 6.69 1.77 21.75
C ILE A 280 5.32 2.45 21.62
N LEU A 281 4.43 1.92 20.78
CA LEU A 281 3.16 2.58 20.43
C LEU A 281 2.11 2.51 21.54
N ASP A 282 2.16 1.50 22.40
CA ASP A 282 1.34 1.40 23.61
C ASP A 282 1.93 2.18 24.80
N GLN A 283 3.07 2.84 24.59
CA GLN A 283 3.80 3.63 25.60
C GLN A 283 4.09 2.83 26.88
N LYS A 284 4.38 1.52 26.72
CA LYS A 284 4.75 0.66 27.84
C LYS A 284 6.05 1.15 28.48
N ARG A 285 6.27 0.77 29.74
CA ARG A 285 7.58 0.93 30.36
C ARG A 285 8.55 -0.03 29.69
N ILE A 286 9.68 0.49 29.26
CA ILE A 286 10.70 -0.24 28.52
C ILE A 286 12.10 0.03 29.09
N LYS A 287 13.04 -0.80 28.69
CA LYS A 287 14.48 -0.57 28.82
C LYS A 287 15.06 -0.26 27.44
N LEU A 288 15.94 0.73 27.40
CA LEU A 288 16.76 1.05 26.24
C LEU A 288 18.16 0.48 26.50
N ILE A 289 18.56 -0.55 25.77
CA ILE A 289 19.82 -1.26 26.02
C ILE A 289 20.73 -1.08 24.81
N GLY A 290 21.87 -0.43 24.97
CA GLY A 290 22.85 -0.29 23.88
C GLY A 290 23.42 -1.66 23.50
N LYS A 291 23.24 -2.08 22.24
CA LYS A 291 23.53 -3.44 21.77
C LYS A 291 24.99 -3.84 21.99
N HIS A 292 25.92 -2.96 21.63
CA HIS A 292 27.36 -3.28 21.60
C HIS A 292 27.94 -3.59 22.98
N TYR A 293 27.68 -2.72 23.94
CA TYR A 293 28.21 -2.87 25.30
C TYR A 293 27.26 -3.62 26.22
N ASN A 294 26.03 -3.90 25.76
CA ASN A 294 24.93 -4.42 26.56
C ASN A 294 24.83 -3.62 27.87
N GLN A 295 24.30 -2.39 27.79
CA GLN A 295 24.11 -1.53 28.96
C GLN A 295 22.79 -0.78 28.87
N ALA A 296 22.03 -0.78 29.96
CA ALA A 296 20.72 -0.14 30.01
C ALA A 296 20.87 1.37 30.31
N LEU A 297 20.16 2.22 29.57
CA LEU A 297 20.20 3.65 29.81
C LEU A 297 19.56 4.00 31.15
N LYS A 298 20.19 4.89 31.92
CA LYS A 298 19.66 5.49 33.14
C LYS A 298 19.96 6.99 33.22
N LEU A 299 19.25 7.66 34.10
CA LEU A 299 19.62 9.00 34.56
C LEU A 299 20.56 8.94 35.76
N ASP A 300 21.46 9.90 35.84
CA ASP A 300 22.32 10.16 37.00
C ASP A 300 21.50 10.51 38.25
N ALA A 301 22.04 10.21 39.42
CA ALA A 301 21.46 10.54 40.71
C ALA A 301 21.61 12.04 41.05
N ASN A 302 22.61 12.70 40.47
CA ASN A 302 22.84 14.13 40.63
C ASN A 302 22.25 14.95 39.48
N VAL A 303 21.86 16.19 39.81
CA VAL A 303 21.44 17.18 38.83
C VAL A 303 22.56 18.22 38.64
N ASP A 304 22.58 18.86 37.48
CA ASP A 304 23.41 20.03 37.23
C ASP A 304 22.71 21.32 37.70
N TRP A 305 23.30 22.47 37.37
CA TRP A 305 22.76 23.78 37.73
C TRP A 305 21.50 24.19 36.96
N TYR A 306 21.19 23.51 35.86
CA TYR A 306 19.93 23.64 35.12
C TYR A 306 18.87 22.64 35.60
N ASN A 307 19.16 21.87 36.64
CA ASN A 307 18.33 20.78 37.14
C ASN A 307 18.16 19.63 36.12
N ASP A 308 19.12 19.47 35.21
CA ASP A 308 19.22 18.36 34.26
C ASP A 308 20.06 17.22 34.85
N ARG A 309 19.79 15.98 34.41
CA ARG A 309 20.56 14.80 34.84
C ARG A 309 21.36 14.24 33.68
N LEU A 310 22.62 13.88 33.92
CA LEU A 310 23.43 13.16 32.94
C LEU A 310 22.81 11.80 32.61
N ILE A 311 23.10 11.29 31.41
CA ILE A 311 22.65 9.98 30.99
C ILE A 311 23.83 9.03 30.81
N TRP A 312 23.64 7.84 31.35
CA TRP A 312 24.63 6.79 31.42
C TRP A 312 24.04 5.48 30.91
N GLY A 313 24.88 4.64 30.30
CA GLY A 313 24.62 3.20 30.20
C GLY A 313 25.13 2.53 31.47
N ASP A 314 24.23 1.88 32.19
CA ASP A 314 24.56 1.12 33.39
C ASP A 314 25.06 -0.28 33.03
N GLY A 315 26.22 -0.66 33.57
CA GLY A 315 26.81 -1.98 33.35
C GLY A 315 26.16 -3.12 34.15
N LYS A 316 25.30 -2.81 35.13
CA LYS A 316 24.83 -3.73 36.17
C LYS A 316 23.31 -3.69 36.36
N ASP A 317 22.68 -2.52 36.32
CA ASP A 317 21.25 -2.35 36.55
C ASP A 317 20.42 -2.55 35.28
N TYR A 318 19.43 -3.43 35.36
CA TYR A 318 18.49 -3.75 34.28
C TYR A 318 17.04 -3.85 34.77
N THR A 319 16.76 -3.43 36.00
CA THR A 319 15.46 -3.70 36.64
C THR A 319 14.96 -2.54 37.48
N SER A 320 15.83 -1.65 37.95
CA SER A 320 15.37 -0.52 38.77
C SER A 320 14.54 0.48 37.94
N TYR A 321 13.84 1.37 38.64
CA TYR A 321 13.12 2.47 37.99
C TYR A 321 14.05 3.43 37.24
N ARG A 322 15.33 3.50 37.60
CA ARG A 322 16.33 4.37 36.95
C ARG A 322 16.50 4.05 35.47
N VAL A 323 16.35 2.77 35.10
CA VAL A 323 16.46 2.25 33.73
C VAL A 323 15.12 2.10 33.02
N SER A 324 14.03 2.57 33.62
CA SER A 324 12.68 2.50 33.06
C SER A 324 12.34 3.75 32.26
N TRP A 325 12.02 3.57 30.98
CA TRP A 325 11.67 4.63 30.04
C TRP A 325 10.30 4.41 29.41
N ARG A 326 9.72 5.45 28.82
CA ARG A 326 8.54 5.39 27.95
C ARG A 326 8.79 6.23 26.70
N LEU A 327 8.27 5.78 25.56
CA LEU A 327 8.26 6.55 24.33
C LEU A 327 6.89 7.17 24.12
N ILE A 328 6.83 8.49 24.05
CA ILE A 328 5.61 9.24 23.80
C ILE A 328 5.65 9.69 22.35
N SER A 329 4.81 9.08 21.52
CA SER A 329 4.71 9.36 20.09
C SER A 329 3.93 10.65 19.81
N LEU A 330 4.41 11.43 18.84
CA LEU A 330 3.76 12.59 18.27
C LEU A 330 3.78 12.48 16.74
N TRP A 331 2.77 13.04 16.07
CA TRP A 331 2.73 13.09 14.60
C TRP A 331 3.00 14.50 14.11
N GLU A 332 4.07 14.70 13.35
CA GLU A 332 4.43 16.01 12.81
C GLU A 332 5.11 15.85 11.44
N ASN A 333 4.78 16.73 10.48
CA ASN A 333 5.38 16.76 9.14
C ASN A 333 5.44 15.37 8.47
N ASN A 334 4.32 14.66 8.51
CA ASN A 334 4.16 13.31 7.94
C ASN A 334 5.11 12.25 8.52
N ASN A 335 5.57 12.43 9.77
CA ASN A 335 6.43 11.47 10.45
C ASN A 335 6.01 11.29 11.91
N VAL A 336 6.24 10.08 12.43
CA VAL A 336 6.21 9.86 13.87
C VAL A 336 7.52 10.34 14.49
N ILE A 337 7.41 11.14 15.55
CA ILE A 337 8.52 11.56 16.40
C ILE A 337 8.24 11.13 17.85
N PHE A 338 9.29 11.00 18.65
CA PHE A 338 9.16 10.49 20.01
C PHE A 338 9.79 11.44 21.02
N LYS A 339 9.12 11.65 22.15
CA LYS A 339 9.76 12.06 23.40
C LYS A 339 10.11 10.80 24.19
N ILE A 340 11.34 10.70 24.65
CA ILE A 340 11.83 9.55 25.42
C ILE A 340 11.89 9.99 26.89
N GLN A 341 10.97 9.50 27.70
CA GLN A 341 10.78 9.92 29.08
C GLN A 341 11.30 8.86 30.06
N ASN A 342 12.18 9.24 30.98
CA ASN A 342 12.52 8.40 32.13
C ASN A 342 11.39 8.43 33.15
N THR A 343 11.00 7.26 33.66
CA THR A 343 9.81 7.13 34.51
C THR A 343 10.07 7.36 36.00
N GLU A 344 11.32 7.30 36.46
CA GLU A 344 11.66 7.60 37.85
C GLU A 344 11.61 9.11 38.11
N HIS A 345 12.23 9.89 37.23
CA HIS A 345 12.36 11.33 37.39
C HIS A 345 11.38 12.15 36.55
N ASN A 346 10.57 11.50 35.69
CA ASN A 346 9.67 12.16 34.73
C ASN A 346 10.38 13.15 33.80
N MET A 347 11.67 12.92 33.52
CA MET A 347 12.52 13.77 32.69
C MET A 347 12.63 13.22 31.25
N TYR A 348 12.84 14.11 30.30
CA TYR A 348 12.92 13.80 28.87
C TYR A 348 14.34 13.86 28.35
N LEU A 349 14.68 12.86 27.54
CA LEU A 349 15.94 12.75 26.83
C LEU A 349 16.16 13.94 25.88
N LYS A 350 17.32 14.59 25.98
CA LYS A 350 17.77 15.66 25.06
C LYS A 350 19.26 15.58 24.76
N LEU A 351 19.65 16.24 23.67
CA LEU A 351 21.07 16.57 23.42
C LEU A 351 21.40 17.98 23.87
N ASP A 352 22.65 18.18 24.28
CA ASP A 352 23.21 19.48 24.61
C ASP A 352 23.30 20.40 23.38
N VAL A 353 23.23 21.71 23.61
CA VAL A 353 23.50 22.73 22.58
C VAL A 353 24.99 22.85 22.25
N ASN A 354 25.85 22.43 23.18
CA ASN A 354 27.29 22.44 22.99
C ASN A 354 27.79 21.09 22.47
N VAL A 355 28.89 21.14 21.73
CA VAL A 355 29.61 19.97 21.24
C VAL A 355 30.95 19.84 21.96
N ASP A 356 31.50 18.64 22.00
CA ASP A 356 32.87 18.40 22.40
C ASP A 356 33.86 18.64 21.23
N SER A 357 35.14 18.28 21.43
CA SER A 357 36.18 18.40 20.40
C SER A 357 35.98 17.50 19.18
N TYR A 358 35.12 16.48 19.28
CA TYR A 358 34.77 15.57 18.19
C TYR A 358 33.45 15.97 17.50
N GLY A 359 32.78 17.01 18.00
CA GLY A 359 31.47 17.45 17.55
C GLY A 359 30.30 16.68 18.15
N ASP A 360 30.58 15.74 19.07
CA ASP A 360 29.57 14.95 19.76
C ASP A 360 28.84 15.82 20.80
N ARG A 361 27.56 15.51 21.02
CA ARG A 361 26.72 16.24 21.98
C ARG A 361 26.45 15.39 23.20
N LYS A 362 26.65 15.96 24.38
CA LYS A 362 26.32 15.29 25.63
C LYS A 362 24.81 15.05 25.74
N THR A 363 24.42 13.93 26.34
CA THR A 363 23.01 13.56 26.48
C THR A 363 22.53 13.78 27.91
N TRP A 364 21.34 14.37 28.04
CA TRP A 364 20.77 14.82 29.31
C TRP A 364 19.30 14.40 29.45
N GLY A 365 18.82 14.27 30.68
CA GLY A 365 17.41 14.25 31.02
C GLY A 365 16.99 15.60 31.59
N SER A 366 15.89 16.15 31.06
CA SER A 366 15.39 17.49 31.36
C SER A 366 13.93 17.47 31.78
N ASN A 367 13.52 18.39 32.65
CA ASN A 367 12.09 18.56 32.96
C ASN A 367 11.32 19.25 31.81
N ASP A 368 12.01 20.00 30.95
CA ASP A 368 11.45 20.55 29.72
C ASP A 368 11.45 19.51 28.58
N SER A 369 10.52 19.65 27.64
CA SER A 369 10.45 18.86 26.40
C SER A 369 9.90 19.66 25.21
N SER A 370 9.95 20.99 25.27
CA SER A 370 9.37 21.88 24.27
C SER A 370 10.20 22.01 22.99
N GLU A 371 11.53 21.87 23.11
CA GLU A 371 12.45 22.09 21.99
C GLU A 371 12.67 20.83 21.15
N LYS A 372 13.00 21.02 19.86
CA LYS A 372 13.29 19.91 18.92
C LYS A 372 14.39 18.97 19.41
N ARG A 373 15.38 19.46 20.16
CA ARG A 373 16.45 18.63 20.75
C ARG A 373 15.98 17.63 21.81
N HIS A 374 14.72 17.71 22.27
CA HIS A 374 14.06 16.74 23.15
C HIS A 374 13.26 15.67 22.39
N THR A 375 13.27 15.72 21.07
CA THR A 375 12.49 14.80 20.21
C THR A 375 13.39 13.98 19.31
N TRP A 376 12.94 12.77 19.02
CA TRP A 376 13.77 11.71 18.44
C TRP A 376 13.02 10.98 17.34
N PHE A 377 13.77 10.55 16.31
CA PHE A 377 13.33 9.56 15.35
C PHE A 377 13.85 8.19 15.75
N LEU A 378 13.03 7.17 15.53
CA LEU A 378 13.44 5.78 15.67
C LEU A 378 13.48 5.14 14.28
N TYR A 379 14.62 4.55 13.93
CA TYR A 379 14.78 3.81 12.69
C TYR A 379 14.97 2.32 13.02
N PRO A 380 14.03 1.45 12.60
CA PRO A 380 14.15 0.04 12.84
C PRO A 380 15.26 -0.53 11.94
N VAL A 381 16.09 -1.39 12.50
CA VAL A 381 17.13 -2.11 11.77
C VAL A 381 17.21 -3.53 12.30
N LYS A 382 17.33 -4.49 11.38
CA LYS A 382 17.46 -5.91 11.72
C LYS A 382 18.93 -6.32 11.63
N VAL A 383 19.46 -6.94 12.68
CA VAL A 383 20.83 -7.45 12.74
C VAL A 383 20.76 -8.92 13.17
N GLY A 384 21.05 -9.82 12.24
CA GLY A 384 20.72 -11.24 12.40
C GLY A 384 19.23 -11.41 12.68
N ASP A 385 18.89 -12.11 13.76
CA ASP A 385 17.50 -12.29 14.19
C ASP A 385 16.99 -11.19 15.14
N GLN A 386 17.84 -10.24 15.53
CA GLN A 386 17.50 -9.23 16.51
C GLN A 386 16.97 -7.94 15.88
N GLN A 387 15.83 -7.46 16.39
CA GLN A 387 15.32 -6.13 16.09
C GLN A 387 16.04 -5.09 16.96
N LEU A 388 16.63 -4.08 16.31
CA LEU A 388 17.25 -2.93 16.95
C LEU A 388 16.62 -1.64 16.44
N PHE A 389 16.89 -0.56 17.16
CA PHE A 389 16.50 0.79 16.76
C PHE A 389 17.70 1.73 16.83
N LEU A 390 17.93 2.46 15.75
CA LEU A 390 18.78 3.64 15.79
C LEU A 390 17.92 4.81 16.28
N ILE A 391 18.39 5.51 17.29
CA ILE A 391 17.67 6.62 17.91
C ILE A 391 18.39 7.91 17.51
N GLU A 392 17.78 8.71 16.65
CA GLU A 392 18.37 9.92 16.07
C GLU A 392 17.70 11.17 16.62
N ASN A 393 18.49 12.14 17.08
CA ASN A 393 17.97 13.41 17.56
C ASN A 393 17.40 14.23 16.40
N ARG A 394 16.21 14.81 16.59
CA ARG A 394 15.53 15.58 15.54
C ARG A 394 16.25 16.87 15.16
N GLU A 395 16.80 17.59 16.14
CA GLU A 395 17.44 18.90 15.91
C GLU A 395 18.79 18.73 15.23
N TYR A 396 19.63 17.84 15.79
CA TYR A 396 21.03 17.74 15.40
C TYR A 396 21.33 16.61 14.42
N ARG A 397 20.36 15.72 14.14
CA ARG A 397 20.56 14.54 13.27
C ARG A 397 21.70 13.63 13.70
N GLN A 398 21.96 13.59 15.01
CA GLN A 398 22.98 12.75 15.62
C GLN A 398 22.31 11.53 16.26
N GLY A 399 22.82 10.35 15.93
CA GLY A 399 22.39 9.09 16.53
C GLY A 399 22.97 8.90 17.93
N LEU A 400 22.19 8.34 18.85
CA LEU A 400 22.70 8.00 20.18
C LEU A 400 23.82 6.96 20.12
N LYS A 401 24.81 7.12 20.99
CA LYS A 401 25.88 6.15 21.23
C LYS A 401 26.26 6.10 22.71
N LEU A 402 26.82 4.97 23.11
CA LEU A 402 27.54 4.83 24.37
C LEU A 402 29.03 5.12 24.14
N ASP A 403 29.66 5.77 25.12
CA ASP A 403 31.08 6.06 25.12
C ASP A 403 31.91 4.77 25.11
N ALA A 404 33.09 4.80 24.47
CA ALA A 404 34.05 3.70 24.51
C ALA A 404 34.77 3.60 25.86
N SER A 405 34.80 4.68 26.63
CA SER A 405 35.34 4.69 27.99
C SER A 405 34.27 4.33 29.02
N VAL A 406 34.67 3.61 30.06
CA VAL A 406 33.85 3.39 31.26
C VAL A 406 34.35 4.28 32.40
N ASP A 407 33.45 4.67 33.28
CA ASP A 407 33.81 5.23 34.56
C ASP A 407 34.27 4.14 35.55
N TRP A 408 34.50 4.54 36.81
CA TRP A 408 34.96 3.62 37.86
C TRP A 408 33.87 2.63 38.33
N TYR A 409 32.60 2.88 38.02
CA TYR A 409 31.49 1.97 38.30
C TYR A 409 31.25 0.96 37.19
N GLY A 410 31.82 1.21 36.00
CA GLY A 410 31.61 0.44 34.78
C GLY A 410 30.57 1.05 33.84
N ASP A 411 30.10 2.27 34.14
CA ASP A 411 29.08 2.97 33.38
C ASP A 411 29.70 3.77 32.22
N ARG A 412 28.94 3.94 31.14
CA ARG A 412 29.39 4.67 29.94
C ARG A 412 28.56 5.92 29.75
N LEU A 413 29.19 7.05 29.46
CA LEU A 413 28.45 8.26 29.07
C LEU A 413 27.66 8.02 27.78
N VAL A 414 26.52 8.70 27.65
CA VAL A 414 25.73 8.67 26.41
C VAL A 414 25.91 9.97 25.64
N TRP A 415 26.13 9.84 24.34
CA TRP A 415 26.39 10.95 23.43
C TRP A 415 25.50 10.90 22.20
N GLY A 416 25.22 12.06 21.62
CA GLY A 416 24.84 12.20 20.21
C GLY A 416 26.09 12.15 19.35
N ASN A 417 26.18 11.13 18.49
CA ASN A 417 27.33 10.88 17.62
C ASN A 417 27.36 11.83 16.42
N ASN A 418 28.47 12.54 16.23
CA ASN A 418 28.78 13.38 15.07
C ASN A 418 29.26 12.56 13.86
N GLY A 419 28.49 11.55 13.49
CA GLY A 419 28.82 10.66 12.39
C GLY A 419 27.66 9.75 12.00
N VAL A 420 27.84 8.99 10.92
CA VAL A 420 26.79 8.12 10.37
C VAL A 420 26.67 6.85 11.22
N VAL A 421 25.54 6.71 11.92
CA VAL A 421 25.27 5.52 12.75
C VAL A 421 24.67 4.35 11.97
N ALA A 422 24.06 4.63 10.81
CA ALA A 422 23.32 3.64 10.03
C ALA A 422 24.20 2.53 9.42
N THR A 423 25.50 2.76 9.27
CA THR A 423 26.45 1.79 8.71
C THR A 423 26.94 0.77 9.73
N ASN A 424 26.71 0.99 11.03
CA ASN A 424 27.13 0.08 12.10
C ASN A 424 26.05 -0.07 13.19
N PRO A 425 24.91 -0.69 12.85
CA PRO A 425 23.80 -0.88 13.79
C PRO A 425 24.15 -1.81 14.97
N GLU A 426 25.14 -2.69 14.84
CA GLU A 426 25.65 -3.48 15.97
C GLU A 426 26.30 -2.60 17.04
N TYR A 427 27.00 -1.54 16.62
CA TYR A 427 27.65 -0.61 17.53
C TYR A 427 26.66 0.43 18.10
N PHE A 428 25.81 1.02 17.24
CA PHE A 428 24.96 2.15 17.59
C PHE A 428 23.49 1.81 17.89
N GLY A 429 23.08 0.56 17.66
CA GLY A 429 21.69 0.12 17.83
C GLY A 429 21.31 -0.05 19.29
N PHE A 430 20.05 0.27 19.59
CA PHE A 430 19.43 0.03 20.88
C PHE A 430 18.40 -1.10 20.77
N ILE A 431 18.46 -2.00 21.74
CA ILE A 431 17.42 -3.00 21.97
C ILE A 431 16.35 -2.34 22.83
N ILE A 432 15.09 -2.53 22.45
CA ILE A 432 13.92 -2.11 23.22
C ILE A 432 13.30 -3.35 23.85
N GLN A 433 13.22 -3.39 25.18
CA GLN A 433 12.63 -4.51 25.91
C GLN A 433 11.60 -4.03 26.92
N PRO A 434 10.61 -4.86 27.31
CA PRO A 434 9.74 -4.54 28.44
C PRO A 434 10.57 -4.30 29.70
N TRP A 435 10.19 -3.28 30.48
CA TRP A 435 10.67 -3.12 31.84
C TRP A 435 9.80 -3.98 32.76
N GLN A 436 10.43 -4.94 33.44
CA GLN A 436 9.81 -5.90 34.37
C GLN A 436 10.55 -5.90 35.69
#